data_AF-A0A379TXK3-F1
#
_entry.id   AF-A0A379TXK3-F1
#
_cell.length_a   1.000
_cell.length_b   1.000
_cell.length_c   1.000
_cell.angle_alpha   90.00
_cell.angle_beta   90.00
_cell.angle_gamma   90.00
#
_symmetry.space_group_name_H-M   'P 1'
#
loop_
_entity.id
_entity.type
_entity.pdbx_description
1 polymer ?
#
loop_
_entity_poly.entity_id
_entity_poly.type
_entity_poly.pdbx_seq_one_letter_code
_entity_poly.pdbx_strand_id
1 'polypeptide(L)'
;MEQQIAHELQLKNVPTGTLAEIGQQADLAVVVGGDGNMLGAARTLARYDINVIGINRGNLGFLTDLDPDNALQQLSDVLEGRYISEKRFLLEAQVCQQDCQKRISTAINEVVLHPGKVAHMIEFEVYIDETFAFRSDLMV
;
A
#
# COMPACT_ATOMS: atom_id res chain seq x y z
N MET A 1 -6.96 -15.15 4.49
CA MET A 1 -5.50 -15.16 4.26
C MET A 1 -4.75 -15.42 5.55
N GLU A 2 -4.88 -14.57 6.58
CA GLU A 2 -4.14 -14.73 7.85
C GLU A 2 -4.46 -16.02 8.61
N GLN A 3 -5.74 -16.40 8.69
CA GLN A 3 -6.15 -17.69 9.27
C GLN A 3 -5.49 -18.89 8.56
N GLN A 4 -5.29 -18.79 7.25
CA GLN A 4 -4.65 -19.83 6.45
C GLN A 4 -3.14 -19.87 6.71
N ILE A 5 -2.49 -18.71 6.81
CA ILE A 5 -1.06 -18.60 7.16
C ILE A 5 -0.81 -19.14 8.58
N ALA A 6 -1.65 -18.77 9.55
CA ALA A 6 -1.53 -19.28 10.92
C ALA A 6 -1.69 -20.80 10.98
N HIS A 7 -2.58 -21.36 10.16
CA HIS A 7 -2.76 -22.80 10.04
C HIS A 7 -1.53 -23.49 9.41
N GLU A 8 -1.01 -22.96 8.31
CA GLU A 8 0.19 -23.49 7.62
C GLU A 8 1.44 -23.45 8.51
N LEU A 9 1.60 -22.38 9.32
CA LEU A 9 2.70 -22.22 10.27
C LEU A 9 2.46 -22.94 11.61
N GLN A 10 1.33 -23.64 11.76
CA GLN A 10 0.95 -24.36 12.98
C GLN A 10 0.95 -23.48 14.25
N LEU A 11 0.67 -22.19 14.09
CA LEU A 11 0.61 -21.25 15.20
C LEU A 11 -0.66 -21.50 16.01
N LYS A 12 -0.49 -21.87 17.29
CA LYS A 12 -1.60 -22.11 18.22
C LYS A 12 -1.84 -20.85 19.06
N ASN A 13 -3.11 -20.50 19.26
CA ASN A 13 -3.57 -19.38 20.09
C ASN A 13 -3.11 -17.98 19.64
N VAL A 14 -2.85 -17.78 18.35
CA VAL A 14 -2.53 -16.46 17.81
C VAL A 14 -3.80 -15.79 17.29
N PRO A 15 -4.14 -14.57 17.73
CA PRO A 15 -5.25 -13.81 17.15
C PRO A 15 -4.93 -13.51 15.69
N THR A 16 -5.90 -13.76 14.81
CA THR A 16 -5.80 -13.46 13.37
C THR A 16 -6.92 -12.53 12.99
N GLY A 17 -6.69 -11.71 11.96
CA GLY A 17 -7.69 -10.76 11.53
C GLY A 17 -7.59 -10.41 10.06
N THR A 18 -8.29 -9.35 9.73
CA THR A 18 -8.11 -8.58 8.52
C THR A 18 -7.11 -7.46 8.78
N LEU A 19 -6.51 -6.90 7.72
CA LEU A 19 -5.66 -5.70 7.84
C LEU A 19 -6.38 -4.53 8.54
N ALA A 20 -7.70 -4.44 8.40
CA ALA A 20 -8.50 -3.42 9.08
C ALA A 20 -8.58 -3.66 10.59
N GLU A 21 -8.70 -4.91 11.03
CA GLU A 21 -8.69 -5.25 12.46
C GLU A 21 -7.30 -5.07 13.06
N ILE A 22 -6.24 -5.46 12.33
CA ILE A 22 -4.85 -5.21 12.75
C ILE A 22 -4.60 -3.72 12.91
N GLY A 23 -4.96 -2.91 11.90
CA GLY A 23 -4.75 -1.46 11.94
C GLY A 23 -5.44 -0.78 13.13
N GLN A 24 -6.54 -1.33 13.63
CA GLN A 24 -7.25 -0.79 14.80
C GLN A 24 -6.64 -1.20 16.15
N GLN A 25 -5.86 -2.28 16.19
CA GLN A 25 -5.45 -2.94 17.43
C GLN A 25 -3.95 -2.91 17.69
N ALA A 26 -3.13 -2.79 16.65
CA ALA A 26 -1.68 -2.90 16.74
C ALA A 26 -1.00 -1.53 16.58
N ASP A 27 0.13 -1.36 17.26
CA ASP A 27 0.98 -0.15 17.15
C ASP A 27 2.01 -0.26 15.99
N LEU A 28 2.31 -1.50 15.57
CA LEU A 28 3.27 -1.83 14.52
C LEU A 28 2.78 -3.04 13.72
N ALA A 29 2.73 -2.90 12.39
CA ALA A 29 2.51 -3.97 11.44
C ALA A 29 3.84 -4.35 10.74
N VAL A 30 4.22 -5.62 10.83
CA VAL A 30 5.37 -6.17 10.11
C VAL A 30 4.87 -6.90 8.87
N VAL A 31 5.16 -6.36 7.69
CA VAL A 31 4.72 -6.92 6.41
C VAL A 31 5.84 -7.79 5.82
N VAL A 32 5.58 -9.08 5.65
CA VAL A 32 6.56 -10.02 5.09
C VAL A 32 6.30 -10.26 3.60
N GLY A 33 7.31 -10.05 2.77
CA GLY A 33 7.26 -10.26 1.32
C GLY A 33 7.92 -9.13 0.54
N GLY A 34 7.59 -8.99 -0.75
CA GLY A 34 8.14 -7.91 -1.58
C GLY A 34 7.31 -6.62 -1.52
N ASP A 35 7.75 -5.63 -2.29
CA ASP A 35 7.11 -4.30 -2.38
C ASP A 35 5.62 -4.35 -2.70
N GLY A 36 5.14 -5.33 -3.49
CA GLY A 36 3.72 -5.50 -3.79
C GLY A 36 2.85 -5.81 -2.56
N ASN A 37 3.36 -6.63 -1.63
CA ASN A 37 2.68 -6.91 -0.36
C ASN A 37 2.67 -5.66 0.52
N MET A 38 3.81 -4.97 0.58
CA MET A 38 3.94 -3.71 1.33
C MET A 38 2.96 -2.65 0.82
N LEU A 39 2.87 -2.44 -0.50
CA LEU A 39 1.93 -1.49 -1.11
C LEU A 39 0.46 -1.84 -0.82
N GLY A 40 0.11 -3.13 -0.90
CA GLY A 40 -1.24 -3.60 -0.59
C GLY A 40 -1.61 -3.38 0.87
N ALA A 41 -0.71 -3.73 1.79
CA ALA A 41 -0.90 -3.57 3.22
C ALA A 41 -0.94 -2.09 3.61
N ALA A 42 0.05 -1.30 3.21
CA ALA A 42 0.17 0.12 3.50
C ALA A 42 -1.06 0.90 3.03
N ARG A 43 -1.66 0.57 1.87
CA ARG A 43 -2.89 1.24 1.41
C ARG A 43 -4.07 1.09 2.38
N THR A 44 -4.16 -0.06 3.04
CA THR A 44 -5.22 -0.34 4.03
C THR A 44 -4.86 0.22 5.39
N LEU A 45 -3.61 0.03 5.81
CA LEU A 45 -3.11 0.41 7.13
C LEU A 45 -2.93 1.93 7.29
N ALA A 46 -2.70 2.68 6.21
CA ALA A 46 -2.60 4.14 6.24
C ALA A 46 -3.88 4.86 6.70
N ARG A 47 -4.98 4.14 6.88
CA ARG A 47 -6.24 4.66 7.46
C ARG A 47 -6.24 4.67 8.99
N TYR A 48 -5.22 4.09 9.62
CA TYR A 48 -5.09 3.92 11.05
C TYR A 48 -3.76 4.51 11.56
N ASP A 49 -3.68 4.75 12.86
CA ASP A 49 -2.49 5.27 13.52
C ASP A 49 -1.53 4.12 13.88
N ILE A 50 -1.03 3.43 12.85
CA ILE A 50 -0.17 2.25 12.97
C ILE A 50 1.13 2.46 12.19
N ASN A 51 2.26 2.06 12.77
CA ASN A 51 3.54 2.04 12.05
C ASN A 51 3.61 0.79 11.16
N VAL A 52 4.26 0.90 10.00
CA VAL A 52 4.42 -0.24 9.09
C VAL A 52 5.89 -0.41 8.75
N ILE A 53 6.40 -1.64 8.86
CA ILE A 53 7.77 -2.01 8.47
C ILE A 53 7.75 -3.26 7.60
N GLY A 54 8.59 -3.29 6.56
CA GLY A 54 8.66 -4.40 5.61
C GLY A 54 9.87 -5.31 5.83
N ILE A 55 9.66 -6.63 5.84
CA ILE A 55 10.72 -7.65 5.73
C ILE A 55 10.71 -8.18 4.30
N ASN A 56 11.80 -7.97 3.58
CA ASN A 56 11.93 -8.46 2.21
C ASN A 56 12.14 -9.98 2.20
N ARG A 57 11.58 -10.68 1.21
CA ARG A 57 11.91 -12.08 0.88
C ARG A 57 12.61 -12.15 -0.48
N GLY A 58 13.78 -11.52 -0.62
CA GLY A 58 14.53 -11.49 -1.88
C GLY A 58 15.55 -10.35 -1.97
N ASN A 59 15.75 -9.80 -3.17
CA ASN A 59 16.62 -8.65 -3.41
C ASN A 59 16.03 -7.38 -2.78
N LEU A 60 16.89 -6.52 -2.22
CA LEU A 60 16.53 -5.25 -1.58
C LEU A 60 15.52 -4.44 -2.42
N GLY A 61 14.35 -4.18 -1.86
CA GLY A 61 13.23 -3.47 -2.49
C GLY A 61 13.22 -2.00 -2.07
N PHE A 62 12.39 -1.17 -2.71
CA PHE A 62 12.33 0.25 -2.37
C PHE A 62 11.57 0.54 -1.06
N LEU A 63 10.77 -0.43 -0.59
CA LEU A 63 9.82 -0.26 0.53
C LEU A 63 10.04 -1.24 1.68
N THR A 64 11.05 -2.09 1.60
CA THR A 64 11.31 -3.13 2.59
C THR A 64 12.64 -2.87 3.27
N ASP A 65 12.59 -2.63 4.58
CA ASP A 65 13.71 -2.09 5.36
C ASP A 65 14.57 -3.18 6.00
N LEU A 66 14.00 -4.38 6.18
CA LEU A 66 14.63 -5.46 6.94
C LEU A 66 15.15 -6.57 6.03
N ASP A 67 16.41 -6.94 6.23
CA ASP A 67 17.08 -8.09 5.63
C ASP A 67 16.52 -9.38 6.25
N PRO A 68 16.01 -10.35 5.47
CA PRO A 68 15.46 -11.59 6.01
C PRO A 68 16.43 -12.35 6.92
N ASP A 69 17.74 -12.29 6.67
CA ASP A 69 18.75 -13.01 7.46
C ASP A 69 18.97 -12.37 8.84
N ASN A 70 18.74 -11.05 8.94
CA ASN A 70 18.97 -10.26 10.16
C ASN A 70 17.69 -9.63 10.73
N ALA A 71 16.52 -10.00 10.19
CA ALA A 71 15.25 -9.32 10.46
C ALA A 71 14.91 -9.30 11.95
N LEU A 72 15.19 -10.38 12.69
CA LEU A 72 14.90 -10.44 14.13
C LEU A 72 15.75 -9.46 14.94
N GLN A 73 17.04 -9.32 14.62
CA GLN A 73 17.93 -8.40 15.31
C GLN A 73 17.54 -6.95 15.01
N GLN A 74 17.32 -6.64 13.73
CA GLN A 74 16.91 -5.30 13.31
C GLN A 74 15.53 -4.92 13.85
N LEU A 75 14.59 -5.87 13.91
CA LEU A 75 13.29 -5.65 14.54
C LEU A 75 13.43 -5.39 16.04
N SER A 76 14.36 -6.05 16.74
CA SER A 76 14.66 -5.72 18.15
C SER A 76 15.11 -4.27 18.30
N ASP A 77 15.99 -3.79 17.41
CA ASP A 77 16.44 -2.40 17.42
C ASP A 77 15.27 -1.42 17.24
N VAL A 78 14.37 -1.70 16.30
CA VAL A 78 13.15 -0.91 16.07
C VAL A 78 12.25 -0.89 17.30
N LEU A 79 12.02 -2.05 17.93
CA LEU A 79 11.21 -2.17 19.15
C LEU A 79 11.85 -1.47 20.36
N GLU A 80 13.18 -1.34 20.37
CA GLU A 80 13.93 -0.54 21.35
C GLU A 80 13.93 0.97 21.03
N GLY A 81 13.22 1.40 19.99
CA GLY A 81 13.08 2.81 19.60
C GLY A 81 14.18 3.31 18.66
N ARG A 82 15.05 2.42 18.17
CA ARG A 82 16.11 2.77 17.20
C ARG A 82 15.57 2.66 15.77
N TYR A 83 14.70 3.60 15.39
CA TYR A 83 14.16 3.69 14.04
C TYR A 83 14.02 5.14 13.57
N ILE A 84 13.85 5.32 12.26
CA ILE A 84 13.49 6.59 11.64
C ILE A 84 12.09 6.42 11.07
N SER A 85 11.18 7.32 11.43
CA SER A 85 9.82 7.34 10.86
C SER A 85 9.79 8.22 9.62
N GLU A 86 9.18 7.71 8.55
CA GLU A 86 8.88 8.45 7.33
C GLU A 86 7.37 8.48 7.12
N LYS A 87 6.83 9.66 6.81
CA LYS A 87 5.42 9.80 6.40
C LYS A 87 5.33 9.84 4.88
N ARG A 88 4.50 8.97 4.31
CA ARG A 88 4.18 8.97 2.89
C ARG A 88 2.73 9.36 2.70
N PHE A 89 2.48 10.29 1.78
CA PHE A 89 1.11 10.65 1.42
C PHE A 89 0.53 9.62 0.45
N LEU A 90 -0.80 9.48 0.45
CA LEU A 90 -1.51 8.69 -0.54
C LEU A 90 -2.14 9.62 -1.55
N LEU A 91 -2.16 9.18 -2.80
CA LEU A 91 -3.02 9.74 -3.83
C LEU A 91 -4.43 9.19 -3.64
N GLU A 92 -5.44 10.06 -3.71
CA GLU A 92 -6.84 9.65 -3.81
C GLU A 92 -7.35 9.91 -5.23
N ALA A 93 -7.87 8.88 -5.88
CA ALA A 93 -8.47 8.95 -7.18
C ALA A 93 -9.98 8.75 -7.06
N GLN A 94 -10.75 9.68 -7.64
CA GLN A 94 -12.20 9.62 -7.69
C GLN A 94 -12.66 9.53 -9.15
N VAL A 95 -13.48 8.52 -9.46
CA VAL A 95 -14.20 8.44 -10.74
C VAL A 95 -15.61 8.94 -10.52
N CYS A 96 -15.90 10.11 -11.10
CA CYS A 96 -17.20 10.76 -11.02
C CYS A 96 -17.98 10.55 -12.33
N GLN A 97 -19.19 10.00 -12.24
CA GLN A 97 -20.18 10.05 -13.32
C GLN A 97 -21.33 10.94 -12.87
N GLN A 98 -21.91 11.72 -13.79
CA GLN A 98 -22.94 12.73 -13.48
C GLN A 98 -24.12 12.18 -12.67
N ASP A 99 -24.50 10.90 -12.87
CA ASP A 99 -25.66 10.26 -12.23
C ASP A 99 -25.33 9.01 -11.39
N CYS A 100 -24.05 8.73 -11.12
CA CYS A 100 -23.62 7.47 -10.51
C CYS A 100 -22.79 7.68 -9.24
N GLN A 101 -22.73 6.64 -8.40
CA GLN A 101 -21.92 6.68 -7.19
C GLN A 101 -20.44 6.89 -7.53
N LYS A 102 -19.81 7.84 -6.83
CA LYS A 102 -18.38 8.09 -6.91
C LYS A 102 -17.64 6.80 -6.53
N ARG A 103 -16.75 6.33 -7.40
CA ARG A 103 -15.80 5.27 -7.05
C ARG A 103 -14.53 5.93 -6.56
N ILE A 104 -14.14 5.62 -5.33
CA ILE A 104 -12.95 6.18 -4.68
C ILE A 104 -11.94 5.05 -4.48
N SER A 105 -10.69 5.31 -4.86
CA SER A 105 -9.56 4.42 -4.59
C SER A 105 -8.35 5.25 -4.18
N THR A 106 -7.45 4.65 -3.42
CA THR A 106 -6.18 5.28 -3.04
C THR A 106 -4.99 4.56 -3.67
N ALA A 107 -3.90 5.29 -3.88
CA ALA A 107 -2.63 4.76 -4.38
C ALA A 107 -1.46 5.35 -3.59
N ILE A 108 -0.39 4.57 -3.42
CA ILE A 108 0.84 5.03 -2.74
C ILE A 108 1.83 5.60 -3.75
N ASN A 109 1.95 4.97 -4.91
CA ASN A 109 2.92 5.35 -5.92
C ASN A 109 2.26 6.17 -7.02
N GLU A 110 1.43 5.53 -7.86
CA GLU A 110 0.84 6.18 -9.03
C GLU A 110 -0.65 5.85 -9.28
N VAL A 111 -1.30 6.73 -10.04
CA VAL A 111 -2.61 6.49 -10.65
C VAL A 111 -2.42 6.51 -12.16
N VAL A 112 -2.82 5.42 -12.83
CA VAL A 112 -2.64 5.27 -14.28
C VAL A 112 -4.01 5.34 -14.97
N LEU A 113 -4.13 6.26 -15.93
CA LEU A 113 -5.26 6.32 -16.86
C LEU A 113 -4.86 5.58 -18.15
N HIS A 114 -5.62 4.56 -18.55
CA HIS A 114 -5.35 3.81 -19.78
C HIS A 114 -6.64 3.28 -20.43
N PRO A 115 -6.67 3.05 -21.75
CA PRO A 115 -7.79 2.38 -22.42
C PRO A 115 -7.96 0.94 -21.91
N GLY A 116 -9.20 0.52 -21.70
CA GLY A 116 -9.51 -0.68 -20.90
C GLY A 116 -9.33 -2.05 -21.57
N LYS A 117 -9.30 -2.15 -22.91
CA LYS A 117 -9.22 -3.46 -23.61
C LYS A 117 -8.41 -3.49 -24.91
N VAL A 118 -8.39 -2.39 -25.67
CA VAL A 118 -7.65 -2.31 -26.93
C VAL A 118 -6.87 -1.00 -26.91
N ALA A 119 -5.61 -1.05 -27.32
CA ALA A 119 -4.78 0.14 -27.49
C ALA A 119 -5.45 1.08 -28.49
N HIS A 120 -6.02 2.16 -27.95
CA HIS A 120 -6.67 3.21 -28.71
C HIS A 120 -6.29 4.54 -28.07
N MET A 121 -6.08 5.54 -28.93
CA MET A 121 -5.78 6.89 -28.50
C MET A 121 -6.97 7.45 -27.71
N ILE A 122 -6.70 7.92 -26.50
CA ILE A 122 -7.66 8.67 -25.69
C ILE A 122 -7.19 10.12 -25.61
N GLU A 123 -8.10 11.05 -25.91
CA GLU A 123 -7.90 12.48 -25.71
C GLU A 123 -8.54 12.86 -24.37
N PHE A 124 -7.82 13.61 -23.54
CA PHE A 124 -8.34 14.13 -22.28
C PHE A 124 -7.77 15.51 -21.95
N GLU A 125 -8.52 16.25 -21.15
CA GLU A 125 -8.13 17.56 -20.64
C GLU A 125 -7.64 17.42 -19.20
N VAL A 126 -6.56 18.13 -18.88
CA VAL A 126 -5.99 18.18 -17.53
C VAL A 126 -6.30 19.52 -16.91
N TYR A 127 -6.87 19.46 -15.72
CA TYR A 127 -7.16 20.61 -14.87
C TYR A 127 -6.34 20.49 -13.59
N ILE A 128 -5.67 21.57 -13.17
CA ILE A 128 -4.94 21.68 -11.90
C ILE A 128 -5.62 22.79 -11.10
N ASP A 129 -6.01 22.50 -9.86
CA ASP A 129 -6.76 23.44 -9.01
C ASP A 129 -7.95 24.06 -9.76
N GLU A 130 -8.75 23.20 -10.41
CA GLU A 130 -9.92 23.55 -11.24
C GLU A 130 -9.62 24.42 -12.48
N THR A 131 -8.35 24.73 -12.74
CA THR A 131 -7.91 25.56 -13.86
C THR A 131 -7.40 24.68 -15.00
N PHE A 132 -7.86 24.95 -16.23
CA PHE A 132 -7.35 24.24 -17.42
C PHE A 132 -5.84 24.43 -17.55
N ALA A 133 -5.11 23.31 -17.64
CA ALA A 133 -3.66 23.31 -17.81
C ALA A 133 -3.30 23.01 -19.27
N PHE A 134 -3.69 21.84 -19.77
CA PHE A 134 -3.42 21.40 -21.14
C PHE A 134 -4.34 20.26 -21.57
N ARG A 135 -4.30 19.94 -22.87
CA ARG A 135 -4.91 18.75 -23.44
C ARG A 135 -3.84 17.77 -23.88
N SER A 136 -4.07 16.48 -23.69
CA SER A 136 -3.13 15.43 -24.05
C SER A 136 -3.85 14.28 -24.75
N ASP A 137 -3.15 13.70 -25.71
CA ASP A 137 -3.47 12.40 -26.27
C ASP A 137 -2.56 11.37 -25.62
N LEU A 138 -3.14 10.31 -25.07
CA LEU A 138 -2.38 9.18 -24.55
C LEU A 138 -2.68 7.95 -25.39
N MET A 139 -1.61 7.35 -25.94
CA MET A 139 -1.64 6.03 -26.54
C MET A 139 -0.86 5.10 -25.61
N VAL A 140 -1.57 4.20 -24.93
CA VAL A 140 -0.97 3.12 -24.13
C VAL A 140 -1.06 1.81 -24.90
#